data_AF-A0AA45C5Z7-F1
#
_entry.id   AF-A0AA45C5Z7-F1
#
_cell.length_a   1.000
_cell.length_b   1.000
_cell.length_c   1.000
_cell.angle_alpha   90.00
_cell.angle_beta   90.00
_cell.angle_gamma   90.00
#
_symmetry.space_group_name_H-M   'P 1'
#
loop_
_entity.id
_entity.type
_entity.pdbx_description
1 polymer ?
#
loop_
_entity_poly.entity_id
_entity_poly.type
_entity_poly.pdbx_seq_one_letter_code
_entity_poly.pdbx_strand_id
1 'polypeptide(L)'
;MLLLRPFMVFIAMILFYIPPLQFIGIALLFFIYHVLIKNRNEHIKKMKEVYKVNNWNFPLEKEGNPFLWLFVYIGSLIVLFYFSTEVTNEVMALSLEELSLYNIEKWKSFLIIFSFFTMWVSYTFMINRIIKDQWKLQESELNHNIVNNRIIILREGSIVMLFRVLTLNFYEWFVLFSLLRETALHYFEDGTATGNYENLISDKIKIKDVAKKESHETDIQENSVENIYERIKKDISFLNDNEKYSKIFYEVTSLSNEKAKELLYLLFKDNWISKEEYDKINNFI
;
A
#
# COMPACT_ATOMS: atom_id res chain seq x y z
N MET A 1 -6.90 4.45 19.09
CA MET A 1 -6.08 3.32 18.55
C MET A 1 -4.62 3.71 18.24
N LEU A 2 -4.35 4.89 17.69
CA LEU A 2 -3.00 5.30 17.24
C LEU A 2 -1.95 5.36 18.37
N LEU A 3 -2.35 5.73 19.60
CA LEU A 3 -1.50 5.73 20.80
C LEU A 3 -1.45 4.38 21.55
N LEU A 4 -2.43 3.50 21.34
CA LEU A 4 -2.52 2.21 22.04
C LEU A 4 -1.47 1.21 21.53
N ARG A 5 -1.21 1.23 20.22
CA ARG A 5 -0.25 0.31 19.57
C ARG A 5 1.20 0.58 20.00
N PRO A 6 1.69 1.85 20.01
CA PRO A 6 3.03 2.15 20.49
C PRO A 6 3.20 1.90 22.00
N PHE A 7 2.14 2.06 22.79
CA PHE A 7 2.17 1.72 24.22
C PHE A 7 2.35 0.21 24.48
N MET A 8 1.74 -0.65 23.65
CA MET A 8 1.99 -2.09 23.72
C MET A 8 3.46 -2.46 23.46
N VAL A 9 4.16 -1.74 22.58
CA VAL A 9 5.60 -1.94 22.34
C VAL A 9 6.40 -1.67 23.62
N PHE A 10 6.07 -0.59 24.33
CA PHE A 10 6.74 -0.24 25.58
C PHE A 10 6.49 -1.27 26.69
N ILE A 11 5.26 -1.75 26.85
CA ILE A 11 4.94 -2.84 27.79
C ILE A 11 5.71 -4.11 27.41
N ALA A 12 5.69 -4.50 26.14
CA ALA A 12 6.38 -5.70 25.66
C ALA A 12 7.90 -5.62 25.91
N MET A 13 8.50 -4.44 25.70
CA MET A 13 9.89 -4.16 26.02
C MET A 13 10.18 -4.38 27.52
N ILE A 14 9.38 -3.80 28.41
CA ILE A 14 9.56 -3.97 29.86
C ILE A 14 9.49 -5.46 30.24
N LEU A 15 8.47 -6.17 29.76
CA LEU A 15 8.27 -7.59 30.04
C LEU A 15 9.43 -8.44 29.51
N PHE A 16 10.00 -8.09 28.36
CA PHE A 16 11.14 -8.79 27.75
C PHE A 16 12.40 -8.76 28.63
N TYR A 17 12.65 -7.67 29.35
CA TYR A 17 13.83 -7.53 30.20
C TYR A 17 13.62 -8.00 31.65
N ILE A 18 12.40 -8.38 32.03
CA ILE A 18 12.11 -8.98 33.34
C ILE A 18 12.19 -10.50 33.17
N PRO A 19 13.21 -11.20 33.74
CA PRO A 19 13.44 -12.62 33.50
C PRO A 19 12.20 -13.54 33.66
N PRO A 20 11.39 -13.44 34.72
CA PRO A 20 10.19 -14.29 34.85
C PRO A 20 9.09 -13.97 33.83
N LEU A 21 9.11 -12.79 33.19
CA LEU A 21 8.11 -12.33 32.23
C LEU A 21 8.64 -12.31 30.79
N GLN A 22 9.89 -12.68 30.57
CA GLN A 22 10.58 -12.58 29.28
C GLN A 22 9.85 -13.32 28.17
N PHE A 23 9.27 -14.48 28.46
CA PHE A 23 8.47 -15.26 27.49
C PHE A 23 7.22 -14.50 27.03
N ILE A 24 6.59 -13.72 27.90
CA ILE A 24 5.46 -12.86 27.54
C ILE A 24 5.95 -11.73 26.64
N GLY A 25 7.09 -11.12 26.96
CA GLY A 25 7.74 -10.13 26.10
C GLY A 25 8.06 -10.66 24.70
N ILE A 26 8.60 -11.88 24.59
CA ILE A 26 8.87 -12.56 23.32
C ILE A 26 7.57 -12.87 22.55
N ALA A 27 6.54 -13.35 23.23
CA ALA A 27 5.25 -13.61 22.59
C ALA A 27 4.63 -12.33 22.02
N LEU A 28 4.70 -11.23 22.78
CA LEU A 28 4.25 -9.91 22.33
C LEU A 28 5.10 -9.37 21.17
N LEU A 29 6.41 -9.60 21.17
CA LEU A 29 7.30 -9.27 20.05
C LEU A 29 6.82 -9.96 18.75
N PHE A 30 6.59 -11.26 18.79
CA PHE A 30 6.09 -12.00 17.63
C PHE A 30 4.69 -11.55 17.21
N PHE A 31 3.83 -11.25 18.18
CA PHE A 31 2.51 -10.69 17.90
C PHE A 31 2.60 -9.33 17.18
N ILE A 32 3.51 -8.45 17.60
CA ILE A 32 3.72 -7.15 16.94
C ILE A 32 4.15 -7.35 15.48
N TYR A 33 5.11 -8.24 15.20
CA TYR A 33 5.49 -8.54 13.81
C TYR A 33 4.32 -9.12 13.01
N HIS A 34 3.57 -10.04 13.60
CA HIS A 34 2.39 -10.61 12.96
C HIS A 34 1.39 -9.52 12.56
N VAL A 35 1.10 -8.58 13.47
CA VAL A 35 0.22 -7.44 13.21
C VAL A 35 0.77 -6.52 12.13
N LEU A 36 2.06 -6.18 12.15
CA LEU A 36 2.69 -5.35 11.12
C LEU A 36 2.59 -5.99 9.73
N ILE A 37 2.93 -7.27 9.60
CA ILE A 37 2.82 -8.01 8.34
C ILE A 37 1.36 -8.09 7.88
N LYS A 38 0.44 -8.38 8.79
CA LYS A 38 -1.00 -8.46 8.48
C LYS A 38 -1.53 -7.11 7.97
N ASN A 39 -1.28 -6.02 8.70
CA ASN A 39 -1.73 -4.69 8.32
C ASN A 39 -1.16 -4.26 6.96
N ARG A 40 0.13 -4.51 6.72
CA ARG A 40 0.79 -4.24 5.44
C ARG A 40 0.11 -4.99 4.28
N ASN A 41 -0.26 -6.25 4.48
CA ASN A 41 -0.95 -7.02 3.43
C ASN A 41 -2.39 -6.53 3.19
N GLU A 42 -3.12 -6.18 4.25
CA GLU A 42 -4.46 -5.61 4.13
C GLU A 42 -4.43 -4.26 3.41
N HIS A 43 -3.46 -3.40 3.75
CA HIS A 43 -3.20 -2.13 3.07
C HIS A 43 -2.91 -2.33 1.59
N ILE A 44 -1.97 -3.22 1.25
CA ILE A 44 -1.64 -3.55 -0.15
C ILE A 44 -2.86 -4.10 -0.90
N LYS A 45 -3.70 -4.91 -0.26
CA LYS A 45 -4.93 -5.42 -0.89
C LYS A 45 -5.86 -4.28 -1.27
N LYS A 46 -6.11 -3.35 -0.33
CA LYS A 46 -6.94 -2.16 -0.58
C LYS A 46 -6.36 -1.27 -1.67
N MET A 47 -5.05 -1.00 -1.64
CA MET A 47 -4.40 -0.18 -2.65
C MET A 47 -4.36 -0.83 -4.02
N LYS A 48 -4.23 -2.15 -4.12
CA LYS A 48 -4.39 -2.85 -5.40
C LYS A 48 -5.76 -2.60 -6.02
N GLU A 49 -6.82 -2.53 -5.22
CA GLU A 49 -8.17 -2.21 -5.70
C GLU A 49 -8.25 -0.76 -6.20
N VAL A 50 -7.72 0.20 -5.45
CA VAL A 50 -7.67 1.63 -5.86
C VAL A 50 -6.90 1.80 -7.18
N TYR A 51 -5.73 1.18 -7.30
CA TYR A 51 -4.91 1.25 -8.51
C TYR A 51 -5.60 0.59 -9.70
N LYS A 52 -6.24 -0.56 -9.49
CA LYS A 52 -7.00 -1.28 -10.53
C LYS A 52 -8.18 -0.45 -11.04
N VAL A 53 -8.92 0.21 -10.15
CA VAL A 53 -10.08 1.06 -10.53
C VAL A 53 -9.62 2.30 -11.29
N ASN A 54 -8.44 2.82 -10.96
CA ASN A 54 -7.88 4.00 -11.60
C ASN A 54 -7.03 3.72 -12.84
N ASN A 55 -6.85 2.45 -13.22
CA ASN A 55 -5.95 2.01 -14.30
C ASN A 55 -4.48 2.43 -14.09
N TRP A 56 -4.02 2.42 -12.85
CA TRP A 56 -2.62 2.70 -12.50
C TRP A 56 -1.80 1.42 -12.36
N ASN A 57 -0.52 1.49 -12.67
CA ASN A 57 0.41 0.38 -12.48
C ASN A 57 0.75 0.22 -11.00
N PHE A 58 0.52 -0.97 -10.44
CA PHE A 58 0.83 -1.24 -9.05
C PHE A 58 2.35 -1.45 -8.87
N PRO A 59 3.02 -0.73 -7.95
CA PRO A 59 4.48 -0.68 -7.88
C PRO A 59 5.14 -1.92 -7.24
N LEU A 60 4.35 -2.87 -6.73
CA LEU A 60 4.88 -4.06 -6.04
C LEU A 60 4.67 -5.33 -6.87
N GLU A 61 5.66 -6.20 -6.84
CA GLU A 61 5.64 -7.50 -7.52
C GLU A 61 4.69 -8.51 -6.82
N LYS A 62 4.36 -9.60 -7.51
CA LYS A 62 3.63 -10.72 -6.91
C LYS A 62 4.51 -11.40 -5.88
N GLU A 63 4.13 -11.30 -4.62
CA GLU A 63 4.91 -11.89 -3.54
C GLU A 63 4.40 -13.26 -3.11
N GLY A 64 5.34 -14.13 -2.71
CA GLY A 64 5.08 -15.38 -2.01
C GLY A 64 4.55 -15.17 -0.58
N ASN A 65 4.50 -16.24 0.20
CA ASN A 65 3.87 -16.25 1.53
C ASN A 65 4.37 -15.08 2.43
N PRO A 66 3.47 -14.23 2.95
CA PRO A 66 3.84 -13.06 3.74
C PRO A 66 4.48 -13.38 5.10
N PHE A 67 4.15 -14.53 5.69
CA PHE A 67 4.61 -14.92 7.02
C PHE A 67 5.79 -15.89 7.00
N LEU A 68 6.28 -16.29 5.81
CA LEU A 68 7.39 -17.24 5.67
C LEU A 68 8.59 -16.86 6.55
N TRP A 69 9.05 -15.62 6.42
CA TRP A 69 10.21 -15.13 7.16
C TRP A 69 9.96 -14.99 8.65
N LEU A 70 8.72 -14.71 9.08
CA LEU A 70 8.36 -14.70 10.50
C LEU A 70 8.46 -16.11 11.09
N PHE A 71 7.99 -17.14 10.39
CA PHE A 71 8.08 -18.52 10.87
C PHE A 71 9.51 -19.03 10.92
N VAL A 72 10.34 -18.72 9.91
CA VAL A 72 11.78 -19.04 9.94
C VAL A 72 12.47 -18.32 11.10
N TYR A 73 12.09 -17.07 11.36
CA TYR A 73 12.62 -16.29 12.47
C TYR A 73 12.25 -16.89 13.85
N ILE A 74 10.99 -17.28 14.04
CA ILE A 74 10.54 -17.95 15.28
C ILE A 74 11.25 -19.30 15.46
N GLY A 75 11.30 -20.12 14.40
CA GLY A 75 11.95 -21.43 14.45
C GLY A 75 13.44 -21.35 14.78
N SER A 76 14.16 -20.42 14.15
CA SER A 76 15.58 -20.19 14.44
C SER A 76 15.83 -19.73 15.88
N LEU A 77 14.96 -18.87 16.44
CA LEU A 77 15.04 -18.48 17.85
C LEU A 77 14.79 -19.65 18.80
N ILE A 78 13.81 -20.51 18.53
CA ILE A 78 13.52 -21.67 19.39
C ILE A 78 14.72 -22.61 19.44
N VAL A 79 15.29 -22.93 18.28
CA VAL A 79 16.48 -23.79 18.19
C VAL A 79 17.66 -23.14 18.91
N LEU A 80 17.90 -21.83 18.69
CA LEU A 80 18.96 -21.10 19.37
C LEU A 80 18.79 -21.14 20.89
N PHE A 81 17.61 -20.81 21.41
CA PHE A 81 17.35 -20.81 22.86
C PHE A 81 17.49 -22.19 23.48
N TYR A 82 17.00 -23.24 22.81
CA TYR A 82 17.12 -24.61 23.28
C TYR A 82 18.59 -25.00 23.45
N PHE A 83 19.39 -24.87 22.38
CA PHE A 83 20.80 -25.26 22.43
C PHE A 83 21.67 -24.35 23.29
N SER A 84 21.38 -23.05 23.33
CA SER A 84 22.06 -22.13 24.26
C SER A 84 21.78 -22.49 25.72
N THR A 85 20.56 -22.93 26.04
CA THR A 85 20.21 -23.37 27.40
C THR A 85 20.91 -24.67 27.75
N GLU A 86 20.94 -25.65 26.84
CA GLU A 86 21.68 -26.90 27.07
C GLU A 86 23.17 -26.63 27.32
N VAL A 87 23.82 -25.84 26.46
CA VAL A 87 25.24 -25.48 26.64
C VAL A 87 25.46 -24.71 27.94
N THR A 88 24.55 -23.80 28.31
CA THR A 88 24.68 -23.06 29.57
C THR A 88 24.57 -24.00 30.77
N ASN A 89 23.63 -24.95 30.76
CA ASN A 89 23.48 -25.93 31.84
C ASN A 89 24.70 -26.86 31.94
N GLU A 90 25.24 -27.29 30.79
CA GLU A 90 26.49 -28.05 30.75
C GLU A 90 27.64 -27.25 31.37
N VAL A 91 27.84 -26.00 30.95
CA VAL A 91 28.91 -25.14 31.46
C VAL A 91 28.76 -24.85 32.96
N MET A 92 27.54 -24.62 33.43
CA MET A 92 27.24 -24.34 34.85
C MET A 92 27.42 -25.57 35.75
N ALA A 93 27.38 -26.78 35.19
CA ALA A 93 27.61 -28.02 35.94
C ALA A 93 29.10 -28.35 36.11
N LEU A 94 29.99 -27.68 35.36
CA LEU A 94 31.43 -27.94 35.37
C LEU A 94 32.15 -27.13 36.44
N SER A 95 33.20 -27.72 37.00
CA SER A 95 34.19 -27.01 37.81
C SER A 95 35.11 -26.12 36.97
N LEU A 96 35.84 -25.18 37.61
CA LEU A 96 36.77 -24.28 36.93
C LEU A 96 37.88 -25.02 36.14
N GLU A 97 38.34 -26.16 36.64
CA GLU A 97 39.37 -26.97 35.98
C GLU A 97 38.81 -27.67 34.74
N GLU A 98 37.61 -28.25 34.83
CA GLU A 98 36.92 -28.91 33.73
C GLU A 98 36.52 -27.94 32.62
N LEU A 99 36.19 -26.69 32.98
CA LEU A 99 35.81 -25.65 32.02
C LEU A 99 36.94 -25.30 31.04
N SER A 100 38.21 -25.47 31.45
CA SER A 100 39.38 -25.27 30.57
C SER A 100 39.54 -26.37 29.52
N LEU A 101 39.00 -27.56 29.79
CA LEU A 101 39.04 -28.73 28.91
C LEU A 101 37.72 -28.93 28.15
N TYR A 102 36.68 -28.18 28.52
CA TYR A 102 35.36 -28.29 27.93
C TYR A 102 35.37 -27.83 26.47
N ASN A 103 34.81 -28.68 25.61
CA ASN A 103 34.60 -28.38 24.21
C ASN A 103 33.16 -28.69 23.84
N ILE A 104 32.47 -27.71 23.27
CA ILE A 104 31.10 -27.87 22.83
C ILE A 104 31.09 -28.86 21.66
N GLU A 105 30.17 -29.83 21.70
CA GLU A 105 29.99 -30.79 20.61
C GLU A 105 29.79 -30.07 19.28
N LYS A 106 30.54 -30.48 18.24
CA LYS A 106 30.60 -29.76 16.96
C LYS A 106 29.23 -29.54 16.32
N TRP A 107 28.31 -30.49 16.46
CA TRP A 107 26.96 -30.37 15.92
C TRP A 107 26.11 -29.35 16.68
N LYS A 108 26.27 -29.22 18.01
CA LYS A 108 25.63 -28.17 18.82
C LYS A 108 26.13 -26.79 18.41
N SER A 109 27.45 -26.63 18.28
CA SER A 109 28.08 -25.41 17.78
C SER A 109 27.59 -25.03 16.38
N PHE A 110 27.51 -26.01 15.47
CA PHE A 110 26.95 -25.81 14.13
C PHE A 110 25.50 -25.33 14.18
N LEU A 111 24.63 -25.97 14.97
CA LEU A 111 23.23 -25.58 15.09
C LEU A 111 23.05 -24.19 15.68
N ILE A 112 23.86 -23.81 16.68
CA ILE A 112 23.85 -22.45 17.25
C ILE A 112 24.22 -21.41 16.19
N ILE A 113 25.33 -21.61 15.48
CA ILE A 113 25.80 -20.67 14.45
C ILE A 113 24.82 -20.60 13.27
N PHE A 114 24.34 -21.75 12.81
CA PHE A 114 23.37 -21.83 11.72
C PHE A 114 22.03 -21.17 12.10
N SER A 115 21.56 -21.40 13.32
CA SER A 115 20.33 -20.78 13.83
C SER A 115 20.50 -19.27 13.98
N PHE A 116 21.66 -18.80 14.46
CA PHE A 116 21.96 -17.38 14.50
C PHE A 116 21.96 -16.75 13.11
N PHE A 117 22.60 -17.40 12.13
CA PHE A 117 22.63 -16.91 10.74
C PHE A 117 21.24 -16.88 10.12
N THR A 118 20.46 -17.96 10.27
CA THR A 118 19.08 -18.02 9.75
C THR A 118 18.16 -17.02 10.43
N MET A 119 18.32 -16.80 11.74
CA MET A 119 17.65 -15.73 12.49
C MET A 119 17.99 -14.35 11.89
N TRP A 120 19.27 -14.08 11.62
CA TRP A 120 19.71 -12.82 11.03
C TRP A 120 19.09 -12.57 9.65
N VAL A 121 19.17 -13.56 8.77
CA VAL A 121 18.64 -13.50 7.41
C VAL A 121 17.13 -13.31 7.45
N SER A 122 16.41 -14.16 8.18
CA SER A 122 14.96 -14.10 8.25
C SER A 122 14.45 -12.78 8.82
N TYR A 123 15.09 -12.26 9.87
CA TYR A 123 14.81 -10.94 10.42
C TYR A 123 15.04 -9.83 9.38
N THR A 124 16.18 -9.85 8.70
CA THR A 124 16.54 -8.85 7.68
C THR A 124 15.51 -8.80 6.55
N PHE A 125 15.13 -9.97 6.03
CA PHE A 125 14.11 -10.07 4.99
C PHE A 125 12.73 -9.63 5.48
N MET A 126 12.35 -10.00 6.70
CA MET A 126 11.07 -9.60 7.30
C MET A 126 10.98 -8.07 7.43
N ILE A 127 11.98 -7.42 8.04
CA ILE A 127 12.00 -5.96 8.21
C ILE A 127 12.05 -5.25 6.86
N ASN A 128 12.90 -5.71 5.93
CA ASN A 128 12.96 -5.12 4.59
C ASN A 128 11.61 -5.20 3.89
N ARG A 129 10.89 -6.32 4.02
CA ARG A 129 9.55 -6.47 3.42
C ARG A 129 8.52 -5.53 4.06
N ILE A 130 8.55 -5.35 5.38
CA ILE A 130 7.66 -4.41 6.05
C ILE A 130 7.95 -2.97 5.59
N ILE A 131 9.22 -2.58 5.53
CA ILE A 131 9.62 -1.19 5.27
C ILE A 131 9.64 -0.85 3.78
N LYS A 132 10.39 -1.60 2.98
CA LYS A 132 10.65 -1.27 1.56
C LYS A 132 9.36 -1.29 0.75
N ASP A 133 8.46 -2.22 1.04
CA ASP A 133 7.24 -2.34 0.24
C ASP A 133 6.27 -1.21 0.55
N GLN A 134 6.14 -0.84 1.82
CA GLN A 134 5.32 0.31 2.22
C GLN A 134 5.94 1.62 1.72
N TRP A 135 7.27 1.75 1.75
CA TRP A 135 7.99 2.90 1.20
C TRP A 135 7.79 3.04 -0.31
N LYS A 136 7.93 1.94 -1.08
CA LYS A 136 7.69 1.93 -2.54
C LYS A 136 6.23 2.25 -2.89
N LEU A 137 5.30 1.73 -2.09
CA LEU A 137 3.88 2.00 -2.28
C LEU A 137 3.55 3.46 -1.99
N GLN A 138 4.07 4.02 -0.89
CA GLN A 138 3.91 5.43 -0.55
C GLN A 138 4.52 6.36 -1.61
N GLU A 139 5.66 5.99 -2.21
CA GLU A 139 6.25 6.74 -3.32
C GLU A 139 5.26 6.89 -4.48
N SER A 140 4.65 5.77 -4.85
CA SER A 140 3.67 5.74 -5.92
C SER A 140 2.40 6.50 -5.52
N GLU A 141 1.96 6.42 -4.26
CA GLU A 141 0.81 7.18 -3.77
C GLU A 141 1.04 8.70 -3.77
N LEU A 142 2.27 9.16 -3.48
CA LEU A 142 2.66 10.56 -3.61
C LEU A 142 2.56 11.01 -5.07
N ASN A 143 3.06 10.19 -6.01
CA ASN A 143 2.98 10.50 -7.44
C ASN A 143 1.54 10.61 -7.97
N HIS A 144 0.58 9.94 -7.32
CA HIS A 144 -0.84 9.98 -7.66
C HIS A 144 -1.66 10.91 -6.74
N ASN A 145 -1.02 11.72 -5.89
CA ASN A 145 -1.65 12.63 -4.92
C ASN A 145 -2.68 11.96 -3.98
N ILE A 146 -2.49 10.68 -3.65
CA ILE A 146 -3.29 10.00 -2.61
C ILE A 146 -2.86 10.47 -1.22
N VAL A 147 -1.55 10.68 -1.07
CA VAL A 147 -0.87 11.08 0.16
C VAL A 147 -0.12 12.38 -0.16
N ASN A 148 -0.04 13.31 0.79
CA ASN A 148 0.62 14.60 0.58
C ASN A 148 2.08 14.58 1.05
N ASN A 149 2.41 13.77 2.06
CA ASN A 149 3.74 13.74 2.66
C ASN A 149 4.33 12.32 2.75
N ARG A 150 5.66 12.25 2.70
CA ARG A 150 6.38 11.00 3.00
C ARG A 150 6.45 10.81 4.50
N ILE A 151 5.80 9.76 5.00
CA ILE A 151 5.75 9.40 6.42
C ILE A 151 6.75 8.28 6.73
N ILE A 152 6.87 7.28 5.86
CA ILE A 152 7.67 6.08 6.12
C ILE A 152 9.13 6.35 5.80
N ILE A 153 9.99 6.08 6.78
CA ILE A 153 11.44 6.26 6.64
C ILE A 153 12.05 4.96 6.17
N LEU A 154 12.83 5.01 5.08
CA LEU A 154 13.56 3.85 4.57
C LEU A 154 14.67 3.46 5.55
N ARG A 155 14.69 2.19 5.96
CA ARG A 155 15.72 1.60 6.81
C ARG A 155 16.10 0.25 6.24
N GLU A 156 17.39 -0.04 6.18
CA GLU A 156 17.87 -1.34 5.71
C GLU A 156 17.85 -2.37 6.83
N GLY A 157 17.20 -3.52 6.60
CA GLY A 157 17.05 -4.57 7.61
C GLY A 157 18.37 -5.10 8.17
N SER A 158 19.44 -5.11 7.38
CA SER A 158 20.79 -5.50 7.82
C SER A 158 21.37 -4.51 8.83
N ILE A 159 21.23 -3.21 8.57
CA ILE A 159 21.66 -2.14 9.48
C ILE A 159 20.82 -2.19 10.76
N VAL A 160 19.51 -2.40 10.63
CA VAL A 160 18.62 -2.56 11.78
C VAL A 160 19.04 -3.76 12.64
N MET A 161 19.36 -4.90 12.02
CA MET A 161 19.85 -6.09 12.71
C MET A 161 21.19 -5.83 13.43
N LEU A 162 22.12 -5.12 12.79
CA LEU A 162 23.38 -4.73 13.41
C LEU A 162 23.16 -3.88 14.66
N PHE A 163 22.35 -2.82 14.56
CA PHE A 163 22.04 -1.98 15.72
C PHE A 163 21.28 -2.74 16.80
N ARG A 164 20.41 -3.67 16.42
CA ARG A 164 19.73 -4.56 17.36
C ARG A 164 20.73 -5.38 18.19
N VAL A 165 21.77 -5.94 17.56
CA VAL A 165 22.82 -6.67 18.27
C VAL A 165 23.63 -5.73 19.18
N LEU A 166 24.10 -4.60 18.64
CA LEU A 166 24.91 -3.62 19.38
C LEU A 166 24.19 -3.02 20.59
N THR A 167 22.87 -2.89 20.50
CA THR A 167 22.03 -2.30 21.55
C THR A 167 21.30 -3.34 22.40
N LEU A 168 21.66 -4.63 22.31
CA LEU A 168 21.03 -5.70 23.09
C LEU A 168 19.50 -5.73 22.96
N ASN A 169 18.99 -5.53 21.75
CA ASN A 169 17.58 -5.39 21.36
C ASN A 169 16.87 -4.07 21.69
N PHE A 170 17.50 -3.07 22.32
CA PHE A 170 16.83 -1.79 22.56
C PHE A 170 16.43 -1.08 21.26
N TYR A 171 17.27 -1.14 20.23
CA TYR A 171 16.96 -0.55 18.92
C TYR A 171 15.78 -1.23 18.23
N GLU A 172 15.55 -2.53 18.49
CA GLU A 172 14.40 -3.25 17.94
C GLU A 172 13.09 -2.62 18.39
N TRP A 173 12.97 -2.36 19.69
CA TRP A 173 11.76 -1.76 20.27
C TRP A 173 11.51 -0.35 19.72
N PHE A 174 12.57 0.42 19.50
CA PHE A 174 12.48 1.72 18.83
C PHE A 174 11.99 1.60 17.37
N VAL A 175 12.47 0.60 16.64
CA VAL A 175 12.05 0.34 15.25
C VAL A 175 10.59 -0.08 15.21
N LEU A 176 10.17 -1.02 16.04
CA LEU A 176 8.77 -1.45 16.12
C LEU A 176 7.83 -0.30 16.50
N PHE A 177 8.23 0.52 17.48
CA PHE A 177 7.51 1.74 17.84
C PHE A 177 7.36 2.67 16.63
N SER A 178 8.48 2.94 15.93
CA SER A 178 8.50 3.82 14.76
C SER A 178 7.60 3.28 13.65
N LEU A 179 7.71 1.99 13.31
CA LEU A 179 6.92 1.37 12.25
C LEU A 179 5.43 1.38 12.55
N LEU A 180 5.02 1.05 13.77
CA LEU A 180 3.61 1.09 14.15
C LEU A 180 3.04 2.51 14.07
N ARG A 181 3.84 3.53 14.43
CA ARG A 181 3.43 4.93 14.33
C ARG A 181 3.36 5.39 12.88
N GLU A 182 4.43 5.17 12.11
CA GLU A 182 4.57 5.58 10.71
C GLU A 182 3.48 4.93 9.84
N THR A 183 3.29 3.62 9.95
CA THR A 183 2.23 2.90 9.21
C THR A 183 0.84 3.34 9.61
N ALA A 184 0.58 3.60 10.91
CA ALA A 184 -0.72 4.09 11.33
C ALA A 184 -1.01 5.48 10.73
N LEU A 185 -0.07 6.42 10.83
CA LEU A 185 -0.22 7.76 10.25
C LEU A 185 -0.43 7.68 8.74
N HIS A 186 0.33 6.83 8.05
CA HIS A 186 0.20 6.61 6.62
C HIS A 186 -1.20 6.11 6.24
N TYR A 187 -1.72 5.09 6.96
CA TYR A 187 -3.06 4.56 6.71
C TYR A 187 -4.20 5.54 7.05
N PHE A 188 -3.94 6.52 7.91
CA PHE A 188 -4.88 7.60 8.15
C PHE A 188 -4.86 8.63 7.02
N GLU A 189 -3.68 8.94 6.48
CA GLU A 189 -3.52 9.91 5.38
C GLU A 189 -4.09 9.39 4.06
N ASP A 190 -3.83 8.13 3.71
CA ASP A 190 -4.38 7.50 2.48
C ASP A 190 -5.86 7.09 2.60
N GLY A 191 -6.47 7.25 3.79
CA GLY A 191 -7.86 6.92 4.05
C GLY A 191 -8.17 5.43 4.21
N THR A 192 -7.18 4.53 4.20
CA THR A 192 -7.39 3.08 4.35
C THR A 192 -7.81 2.66 5.76
N ALA A 193 -7.44 3.45 6.77
CA ALA A 193 -7.87 3.27 8.17
C ALA A 193 -9.25 3.86 8.45
N THR A 194 -9.65 4.92 7.74
CA THR A 194 -10.94 5.60 7.93
C THR A 194 -12.04 5.08 7.02
N GLY A 195 -11.69 4.35 5.96
CA GLY A 195 -12.63 3.90 4.92
C GLY A 195 -12.78 4.92 3.78
N ASN A 196 -12.18 6.10 3.89
CA ASN A 196 -12.25 7.14 2.86
C ASN A 196 -11.60 6.73 1.53
N TYR A 197 -10.75 5.70 1.52
CA TYR A 197 -10.22 5.12 0.28
C TYR A 197 -11.33 4.61 -0.66
N GLU A 198 -12.52 4.30 -0.13
CA GLU A 198 -13.69 3.91 -0.93
C GLU A 198 -14.18 5.06 -1.81
N ASN A 199 -13.98 6.32 -1.42
CA ASN A 199 -14.34 7.47 -2.27
C ASN A 199 -13.50 7.48 -3.56
N LEU A 200 -12.19 7.16 -3.44
CA LEU A 200 -11.27 7.02 -4.58
C LEU A 200 -11.65 5.86 -5.52
N ILE A 201 -12.46 4.91 -5.04
CA ILE A 201 -13.01 3.80 -5.81
C ILE A 201 -14.37 4.20 -6.42
N SER A 202 -15.22 4.85 -5.64
CA SER A 202 -16.63 5.11 -5.97
C SER A 202 -16.85 6.14 -7.06
N ASP A 203 -15.95 7.12 -7.21
CA ASP A 203 -16.08 8.18 -8.21
C ASP A 203 -16.04 7.64 -9.65
N LYS A 204 -15.36 6.51 -9.89
CA LYS A 204 -15.35 5.83 -11.20
C LYS A 204 -16.31 4.65 -11.31
N ILE A 205 -16.66 3.98 -10.21
CA ILE A 205 -17.68 2.91 -10.25
C ILE A 205 -19.07 3.49 -10.50
N LYS A 206 -19.41 4.67 -9.96
CA LYS A 206 -20.66 5.37 -10.34
C LYS A 206 -20.69 5.71 -11.83
N ILE A 207 -19.57 6.14 -12.42
CA ILE A 207 -19.49 6.41 -13.86
C ILE A 207 -19.58 5.11 -14.68
N LYS A 208 -18.96 4.02 -14.23
CA LYS A 208 -19.02 2.72 -14.93
C LYS A 208 -20.34 1.96 -14.74
N ASP A 209 -21.03 2.11 -13.62
CA ASP A 209 -22.33 1.48 -13.37
C ASP A 209 -23.49 2.29 -13.95
N VAL A 210 -23.35 3.62 -14.10
CA VAL A 210 -24.22 4.41 -14.97
C VAL A 210 -23.98 4.01 -16.42
N ALA A 211 -22.73 3.92 -16.87
CA ALA A 211 -22.42 3.46 -18.23
C ALA A 211 -22.80 1.98 -18.48
N LYS A 212 -22.80 1.10 -17.48
CA LYS A 212 -23.21 -0.31 -17.61
C LYS A 212 -24.72 -0.54 -17.46
N LYS A 213 -25.41 0.28 -16.68
CA LYS A 213 -26.88 0.29 -16.68
C LYS A 213 -27.42 0.92 -17.97
N GLU A 214 -26.74 1.92 -18.52
CA GLU A 214 -27.02 2.45 -19.86
C GLU A 214 -26.61 1.45 -20.98
N SER A 215 -25.58 0.62 -20.79
CA SER A 215 -25.17 -0.37 -21.81
C SER A 215 -25.96 -1.68 -21.80
N HIS A 216 -26.95 -1.87 -20.91
CA HIS A 216 -27.80 -3.06 -20.92
C HIS A 216 -29.31 -2.78 -21.01
N GLU A 217 -29.73 -1.52 -21.05
CA GLU A 217 -31.13 -1.15 -21.37
C GLU A 217 -31.30 -0.17 -22.53
N THR A 218 -30.23 0.26 -23.22
CA THR A 218 -30.33 1.08 -24.44
C THR A 218 -29.52 0.49 -25.59
N ASP A 219 -29.83 -0.76 -25.94
CA ASP A 219 -29.38 -1.40 -27.18
C ASP A 219 -30.52 -1.50 -28.21
N ILE A 220 -31.39 -0.48 -28.25
CA ILE A 220 -32.38 -0.26 -29.31
C ILE A 220 -32.55 1.26 -29.54
N GLN A 221 -31.89 1.77 -30.59
CA GLN A 221 -32.11 3.07 -31.28
C GLN A 221 -31.78 4.38 -30.54
N GLU A 222 -30.50 4.79 -30.54
CA GLU A 222 -30.11 6.20 -30.38
C GLU A 222 -29.21 6.64 -31.54
N ASN A 223 -29.82 7.08 -32.64
CA ASN A 223 -29.07 7.56 -33.81
C ASN A 223 -29.80 8.69 -34.57
N SER A 224 -30.70 9.42 -33.91
CA SER A 224 -31.32 10.64 -34.45
C SER A 224 -30.48 11.87 -34.08
N VAL A 225 -30.29 12.76 -35.04
CA VAL A 225 -29.54 14.03 -34.88
C VAL A 225 -30.20 14.92 -33.81
N GLU A 226 -31.50 14.78 -33.58
CA GLU A 226 -32.27 15.47 -32.55
C GLU A 226 -31.84 15.15 -31.11
N ASN A 227 -31.47 13.90 -30.80
CA ASN A 227 -31.04 13.57 -29.44
C ASN A 227 -29.66 14.15 -29.14
N ILE A 228 -28.79 14.25 -30.15
CA ILE A 228 -27.47 14.87 -30.05
C ILE A 228 -27.62 16.39 -29.89
N TYR A 229 -28.55 16.99 -30.63
CA TYR A 229 -28.87 18.42 -30.55
C TYR A 229 -29.35 18.82 -29.14
N GLU A 230 -30.30 18.09 -28.55
CA GLU A 230 -30.82 18.39 -27.21
C GLU A 230 -29.78 18.19 -26.11
N ARG A 231 -28.90 17.18 -26.24
CA ARG A 231 -27.76 16.99 -25.32
C ARG A 231 -26.81 18.18 -25.35
N ILE A 232 -26.40 18.57 -26.56
CA ILE A 232 -25.46 19.68 -26.78
C ILE A 232 -26.05 20.99 -26.25
N LYS A 233 -27.34 21.26 -26.50
CA LYS A 233 -28.05 22.43 -25.99
C LYS A 233 -28.05 22.50 -24.46
N LYS A 234 -28.32 21.37 -23.80
CA LYS A 234 -28.31 21.27 -22.33
C LYS A 234 -26.92 21.54 -21.77
N ASP A 235 -25.90 20.95 -22.37
CA ASP A 235 -24.51 21.06 -21.93
C ASP A 235 -23.95 22.48 -22.13
N ILE A 236 -24.37 23.17 -23.20
CA ILE A 236 -23.89 24.52 -23.55
C ILE A 236 -24.57 25.62 -22.74
N SER A 237 -25.81 25.41 -22.29
CA SER A 237 -26.61 26.45 -21.62
C SER A 237 -25.98 27.02 -20.33
N PHE A 238 -25.00 26.32 -19.75
CA PHE A 238 -24.30 26.70 -18.52
C PHE A 238 -22.84 27.13 -18.72
N LEU A 239 -22.35 27.20 -19.97
CA LEU A 239 -20.95 27.47 -20.29
C LEU A 239 -20.71 28.92 -20.73
N ASN A 240 -19.49 29.41 -20.50
CA ASN A 240 -19.04 30.69 -21.03
C ASN A 240 -18.83 30.62 -22.56
N ASP A 241 -18.94 31.75 -23.27
CA ASP A 241 -18.92 31.79 -24.75
C ASP A 241 -17.72 31.09 -25.40
N ASN A 242 -16.52 31.19 -24.79
CA ASN A 242 -15.32 30.52 -25.30
C ASN A 242 -15.36 28.99 -25.10
N GLU A 243 -15.88 28.51 -23.97
CA GLU A 243 -16.02 27.08 -23.68
C GLU A 243 -17.13 26.45 -24.52
N LYS A 244 -18.19 27.22 -24.75
CA LYS A 244 -19.29 26.90 -25.64
C LYS A 244 -18.79 26.62 -27.06
N TYR A 245 -17.97 27.49 -27.64
CA TYR A 245 -17.40 27.25 -28.97
C TYR A 245 -16.54 25.98 -29.02
N SER A 246 -15.62 25.80 -28.07
CA SER A 246 -14.75 24.61 -28.04
C SER A 246 -15.53 23.31 -27.89
N LYS A 247 -16.59 23.31 -27.08
CA LYS A 247 -17.44 22.13 -26.88
C LYS A 247 -18.26 21.82 -28.12
N ILE A 248 -18.85 22.83 -28.77
CA ILE A 248 -19.55 22.67 -30.05
C ILE A 248 -18.62 22.14 -31.12
N PHE A 249 -17.42 22.70 -31.24
CA PHE A 249 -16.41 22.25 -32.20
C PHE A 249 -16.08 20.76 -32.00
N TYR A 250 -15.80 20.35 -30.76
CA TYR A 250 -15.47 18.95 -30.43
C TYR A 250 -16.62 17.99 -30.77
N GLU A 251 -17.84 18.30 -30.35
CA GLU A 251 -18.99 17.40 -30.57
C GLU A 251 -19.36 17.32 -32.06
N VAL A 252 -19.36 18.45 -32.78
CA VAL A 252 -19.73 18.48 -34.21
C VAL A 252 -18.68 17.76 -35.07
N THR A 253 -17.38 17.97 -34.81
CA THR A 253 -16.30 17.32 -35.60
C THR A 253 -16.12 15.84 -35.27
N SER A 254 -16.69 15.36 -34.18
CA SER A 254 -16.70 13.93 -33.82
C SER A 254 -17.74 13.10 -34.60
N LEU A 255 -18.64 13.75 -35.34
CA LEU A 255 -19.72 13.10 -36.10
C LEU A 255 -19.34 12.86 -37.57
N SER A 256 -20.10 11.99 -38.25
CA SER A 256 -19.97 11.83 -39.71
C SER A 256 -20.36 13.13 -40.44
N ASN A 257 -19.66 13.45 -41.53
CA ASN A 257 -19.80 14.74 -42.24
C ASN A 257 -21.24 15.15 -42.57
N GLU A 258 -22.12 14.21 -42.91
CA GLU A 258 -23.54 14.49 -43.18
C GLU A 258 -24.30 14.90 -41.91
N LYS A 259 -24.10 14.18 -40.80
CA LYS A 259 -24.74 14.47 -39.51
C LYS A 259 -24.15 15.71 -38.84
N ALA A 260 -22.85 15.94 -39.01
CA ALA A 260 -22.15 17.11 -38.51
C ALA A 260 -22.71 18.40 -39.15
N LYS A 261 -22.95 18.39 -40.47
CA LYS A 261 -23.55 19.51 -41.20
C LYS A 261 -25.00 19.78 -40.80
N GLU A 262 -25.78 18.72 -40.61
CA GLU A 262 -27.18 18.84 -40.16
C GLU A 262 -27.28 19.42 -38.74
N LEU A 263 -26.46 18.92 -37.81
CA LEU A 263 -26.39 19.43 -36.44
C LEU A 263 -25.90 20.88 -36.37
N LEU A 264 -24.87 21.22 -37.17
CA LEU A 264 -24.32 22.57 -37.24
C LEU A 264 -25.36 23.57 -37.78
N TYR A 265 -26.16 23.15 -38.76
CA TYR A 265 -27.27 23.96 -39.28
C TYR A 265 -28.36 24.21 -38.24
N LEU A 266 -28.73 23.20 -37.43
CA LEU A 266 -29.70 23.35 -36.33
C LEU A 266 -29.19 24.32 -35.26
N LEU A 267 -27.92 24.22 -34.86
CA LEU A 267 -27.31 25.14 -33.89
C LEU A 267 -27.26 26.58 -34.40
N PHE A 268 -27.03 26.79 -35.69
CA PHE A 268 -27.07 28.11 -36.31
C PHE A 268 -28.50 28.67 -36.40
N LYS A 269 -29.46 27.85 -36.83
CA LYS A 269 -30.88 28.24 -36.96
C LYS A 269 -31.48 28.71 -35.63
N ASP A 270 -31.08 28.08 -34.53
CA ASP A 270 -31.56 28.40 -33.19
C ASP A 270 -30.68 29.44 -32.47
N ASN A 271 -29.78 30.14 -33.19
CA ASN A 271 -28.90 31.20 -32.71
C ASN A 271 -27.94 30.77 -31.57
N TRP A 272 -27.56 29.49 -31.49
CA TRP A 272 -26.58 29.03 -30.52
C TRP A 272 -25.15 29.38 -30.94
N ILE A 273 -24.90 29.52 -32.23
CA ILE A 273 -23.61 29.92 -32.79
C ILE A 273 -23.78 31.13 -33.71
N SER A 274 -22.76 31.99 -33.75
CA SER A 274 -22.69 33.10 -34.69
C SER A 274 -22.39 32.60 -36.11
N LYS A 275 -22.65 33.46 -37.11
CA LYS A 275 -22.32 33.16 -38.51
C LYS A 275 -20.82 32.91 -38.72
N GLU A 276 -19.97 33.64 -38.00
CA GLU A 276 -18.51 33.45 -38.08
C GLU A 276 -18.07 32.09 -37.55
N GLU A 277 -18.71 31.58 -36.49
CA GLU A 277 -18.42 30.26 -35.92
C GLU A 277 -18.96 29.13 -36.79
N TYR A 278 -20.16 29.30 -37.34
CA TYR A 278 -20.73 28.39 -38.32
C TYR A 278 -19.80 28.20 -39.52
N ASP A 279 -19.32 29.30 -40.11
CA ASP A 279 -18.45 29.26 -41.29
C ASP A 279 -17.09 28.62 -40.96
N LYS A 280 -16.53 28.88 -39.77
CA LYS A 280 -15.28 28.24 -39.32
C LYS A 280 -15.40 26.73 -39.15
N ILE A 281 -16.47 26.26 -38.52
CA ILE A 281 -16.69 24.83 -38.29
C ILE A 281 -17.04 24.14 -39.61
N ASN A 282 -17.87 24.76 -40.46
CA ASN A 282 -18.26 24.19 -41.75
C ASN A 282 -17.08 24.08 -42.75
N ASN A 283 -16.10 25.00 -42.69
CA ASN A 283 -14.87 24.89 -43.49
C ASN A 283 -13.93 23.78 -43.00
N PHE A 284 -14.13 23.27 -41.79
CA PHE A 284 -13.32 22.20 -41.20
C PHE A 284 -13.88 20.79 -41.47
N ILE A 285 -15.19 20.66 -41.69
CA ILE A 285 -15.93 19.39 -41.94
C ILE A 285 -15.95 19.00 -43.43
#